data_AF-A0A539CUG5-F1
#
_entry.id   AF-A0A539CUG5-F1
#
_cell.length_a   1.000
_cell.length_b   1.000
_cell.length_c   1.000
_cell.angle_alpha   90.00
_cell.angle_beta   90.00
_cell.angle_gamma   90.00
#
_symmetry.space_group_name_H-M   'P 1'
#
loop_
_entity.id
_entity.type
_entity.pdbx_description
1 polymer ?
#
loop_
_entity_poly.entity_id
_entity_poly.type
_entity_poly.pdbx_seq_one_letter_code
_entity_poly.pdbx_strand_id
1 'polypeptide(L)' 'MGWIVRYIDDELKHEMVSREMFTEEEALEEAWNLAQGDNEIVAIEGPDDESVPMLEIEAWFEQRSAVGKAEPSS' A
#
# COMPACT_ATOMS: atom_id res chain seq x y z
N MET A 1 -14.67 1.15 -11.40
CA MET A 1 -14.08 0.24 -10.41
C MET A 1 -13.06 1.07 -9.67
N GLY A 2 -13.00 0.99 -8.35
CA GLY A 2 -12.04 1.76 -7.57
C GLY A 2 -10.70 1.05 -7.45
N TRP A 3 -9.86 1.56 -6.56
CA TRP A 3 -8.56 1.00 -6.25
C TRP A 3 -8.64 -0.02 -5.12
N ILE A 4 -7.96 -1.14 -5.24
CA ILE A 4 -7.89 -2.19 -4.22
C ILE A 4 -6.44 -2.62 -4.00
N VAL A 5 -6.14 -3.02 -2.77
CA VAL A 5 -4.84 -3.58 -2.38
C VAL A 5 -5.00 -5.08 -2.22
N ARG A 6 -4.17 -5.84 -2.92
CA ARG A 6 -3.99 -7.27 -2.71
C ARG A 6 -2.85 -7.49 -1.74
N TYR A 7 -3.11 -8.25 -0.70
CA TYR A 7 -2.13 -8.53 0.33
C TYR A 7 -2.28 -9.97 0.85
N ILE A 8 -1.21 -10.52 1.38
CA ILE A 8 -1.23 -11.77 2.13
C ILE A 8 -1.33 -11.39 3.60
N ASP A 9 -2.43 -11.80 4.21
CA ASP A 9 -2.61 -11.70 5.66
C ASP A 9 -1.70 -12.73 6.32
N ASP A 10 -0.72 -12.28 7.12
CA ASP A 10 0.26 -13.19 7.71
C ASP A 10 -0.35 -14.11 8.77
N GLU A 11 -1.38 -13.64 9.48
CA GLU A 11 -2.08 -14.43 10.50
C GLU A 11 -2.88 -15.58 9.87
N LEU A 12 -3.55 -15.30 8.75
CA LEU A 12 -4.38 -16.26 8.02
C LEU A 12 -3.57 -17.04 6.98
N LYS A 13 -2.37 -16.58 6.60
CA LYS A 13 -1.54 -17.10 5.50
C LYS A 13 -2.33 -17.20 4.18
N HIS A 14 -3.24 -16.26 3.96
CA HIS A 14 -4.14 -16.25 2.81
C HIS A 14 -4.13 -14.90 2.10
N GLU A 15 -4.29 -14.95 0.78
CA GLU A 15 -4.48 -13.74 -0.03
C GLU A 15 -5.84 -13.11 0.28
N MET A 16 -5.81 -11.82 0.54
CA MET A 16 -6.96 -10.96 0.82
C MET A 16 -6.92 -9.71 -0.05
N VAL A 17 -8.08 -9.06 -0.15
CA VAL A 17 -8.25 -7.79 -0.84
C VAL A 17 -8.77 -6.75 0.14
N SER A 18 -8.23 -5.53 0.06
CA SER A 18 -8.73 -4.41 0.84
C SER A 18 -10.12 -3.99 0.38
N ARG A 19 -10.71 -3.05 1.12
CA ARG A 19 -11.83 -2.26 0.62
C ARG A 19 -11.45 -1.49 -0.65
N GLU A 20 -12.47 -1.22 -1.46
CA GLU A 20 -12.35 -0.34 -2.62
C GLU A 20 -12.15 1.11 -2.18
N MET A 21 -11.14 1.76 -2.75
CA MET A 21 -10.79 3.16 -2.56
C MET A 21 -11.11 3.98 -3.81
N PHE A 22 -11.26 5.28 -3.65
CA PHE A 22 -11.60 6.16 -4.78
C PHE A 22 -10.36 6.59 -5.57
N THR A 23 -9.22 6.68 -4.90
CA THR A 23 -7.95 7.15 -5.49
C THR A 23 -6.79 6.19 -5.27
N GLU A 24 -5.78 6.28 -6.14
CA GLU A 24 -4.53 5.52 -6.02
C GLU A 24 -3.81 5.82 -4.71
N GLU A 25 -3.76 7.11 -4.32
CA GLU A 25 -3.09 7.55 -3.09
C GLU A 25 -3.74 6.93 -1.83
N GLU A 26 -5.06 6.81 -1.79
CA GLU A 26 -5.76 6.11 -0.71
C GLU A 26 -5.42 4.61 -0.67
N ALA A 27 -5.24 3.98 -1.83
CA ALA A 27 -4.83 2.59 -1.91
C ALA A 27 -3.36 2.38 -1.49
N LEU A 28 -2.47 3.29 -1.88
CA LEU A 28 -1.08 3.32 -1.39
C LEU A 28 -1.01 3.53 0.12
N GLU A 29 -1.86 4.39 0.66
CA GLU A 29 -1.97 4.59 2.11
C GLU A 29 -2.47 3.32 2.83
N GLU A 30 -3.48 2.66 2.29
CA GLU A 30 -3.97 1.39 2.86
C GLU A 30 -2.92 0.29 2.77
N ALA A 31 -2.21 0.18 1.65
CA ALA A 31 -1.11 -0.76 1.49
C ALA A 31 -0.02 -0.52 2.53
N TRP A 32 0.33 0.74 2.80
CA TRP A 32 1.26 1.09 3.86
C TRP A 32 0.77 0.68 5.24
N ASN A 33 -0.49 0.98 5.58
CA ASN A 33 -1.07 0.59 6.87
C ASN A 33 -1.08 -0.93 7.05
N LEU A 34 -1.42 -1.68 6.00
CA LEU A 34 -1.41 -3.14 5.99
C LEU A 34 0.02 -3.68 6.20
N ALA A 35 1.01 -3.11 5.51
CA ALA A 35 2.41 -3.50 5.65
C ALA A 35 2.99 -3.21 7.04
N GLN A 36 2.46 -2.21 7.77
CA GLN A 36 2.83 -1.99 9.17
C GLN A 36 2.30 -3.09 10.11
N GLY A 37 1.25 -3.80 9.71
CA GLY A 37 0.61 -4.88 10.47
C GLY A 37 1.11 -6.28 10.10
N ASP A 38 2.38 -6.39 9.67
CA ASP A 38 3.01 -7.65 9.23
C ASP A 38 2.39 -8.31 7.98
N ASN A 39 1.50 -7.61 7.25
CA ASN A 39 0.93 -8.14 6.00
C ASN A 39 1.87 -7.90 4.81
N GLU A 40 1.90 -8.84 3.86
CA GLU A 40 2.71 -8.71 2.65
C GLU A 40 1.87 -8.13 1.51
N ILE A 41 2.27 -6.98 0.97
CA ILE A 41 1.57 -6.37 -0.16
C ILE A 41 1.98 -7.07 -1.46
N VAL A 42 0.99 -7.56 -2.19
CA VAL A 42 1.18 -8.30 -3.45
C VAL A 42 1.04 -7.37 -4.64
N ALA A 43 -0.02 -6.57 -4.67
CA ALA A 43 -0.31 -5.64 -5.76
C ALA A 43 -1.31 -4.56 -5.32
N ILE A 44 -1.35 -3.46 -6.07
CA ILE A 44 -2.43 -2.48 -5.99
C ILE A 44 -3.05 -2.40 -7.38
N GLU A 45 -4.33 -2.73 -7.49
CA GLU A 45 -5.09 -2.76 -8.74
C GLU A 45 -6.08 -1.57 -8.75
N GLY A 46 -6.17 -0.89 -9.88
CA GLY A 46 -6.99 0.28 -10.10
C GLY A 46 -8.18 0.03 -11.02
N PRO A 47 -8.94 1.10 -11.35
CA PRO A 47 -9.90 1.08 -12.45
C PRO A 47 -9.27 0.61 -13.76
N ASP A 48 -10.09 0.11 -14.68
CA ASP A 48 -9.70 -0.05 -16.09
C ASP A 48 -8.42 -0.91 -16.34
N ASP A 49 -8.18 -1.93 -15.50
CA ASP A 49 -7.00 -2.81 -15.55
C ASP A 49 -5.68 -2.08 -15.23
N GLU A 50 -5.76 -0.91 -14.60
CA GLU A 50 -4.58 -0.21 -14.07
C GLU A 50 -4.01 -0.98 -12.88
N SER A 51 -2.68 -0.91 -12.71
CA SER A 51 -2.00 -1.52 -11.57
C SER A 51 -0.79 -0.68 -11.20
N VAL A 52 -0.60 -0.42 -9.91
CA VAL A 52 0.60 0.26 -9.44
C VAL A 52 1.76 -0.73 -9.46
N PRO A 53 2.86 -0.45 -10.17
CA PRO A 53 4.03 -1.31 -10.15
C PRO A 53 4.68 -1.31 -8.77
N MET A 54 5.20 -2.47 -8.36
CA MET A 54 5.85 -2.64 -7.05
C MET A 54 6.91 -1.57 -6.76
N LEU A 55 7.68 -1.17 -7.78
CA LEU A 55 8.70 -0.14 -7.65
C LEU A 55 8.12 1.23 -7.23
N GLU A 56 6.92 1.59 -7.67
CA GLU A 56 6.25 2.82 -7.23
C GLU A 56 5.72 2.69 -5.81
N ILE A 57 5.20 1.51 -5.44
CA ILE A 57 4.78 1.21 -4.06
C ILE A 57 5.98 1.35 -3.11
N GLU A 58 7.10 0.70 -3.44
CA GLU A 58 8.34 0.76 -2.66
C GLU A 58 8.86 2.20 -2.53
N ALA A 59 8.92 2.94 -3.64
CA ALA A 59 9.35 4.34 -3.61
C ALA A 59 8.43 5.23 -2.75
N TRP A 60 7.12 4.95 -2.74
CA TRP A 60 6.18 5.66 -1.88
C TRP A 60 6.41 5.32 -0.40
N PHE A 61 6.66 4.05 -0.09
CA PHE A 61 6.97 3.55 1.25
C PHE A 61 8.27 4.15 1.80
N GLU A 62 9.31 4.23 0.95
CA GLU A 62 10.58 4.87 1.29
C GLU A 62 10.41 6.36 1.56
N GLN A 63 9.66 7.08 0.72
CA GLN A 63 9.38 8.50 0.93
C GLN A 63 8.64 8.75 2.25
N ARG A 64 7.65 7.91 2.58
CA ARG A 64 6.87 8.04 3.83
C ARG A 64 7.72 7.72 5.05
N SER A 65 8.56 6.69 4.96
CA SER A 65 9.55 6.35 5.99
C SER A 65 10.56 7.48 6.20
N ALA A 66 10.99 8.15 5.13
CA ALA A 66 11.92 9.26 5.17
C ALA A 66 11.29 10.53 5.77
N VAL A 67 9.99 10.77 5.52
CA VAL A 67 9.23 11.88 6.12
C VAL A 67 9.16 11.76 7.64
N GLY A 68 9.05 10.53 8.17
CA GLY A 68 9.14 10.27 9.62
C GLY A 68 10.54 10.47 10.23
N LYS A 69 11.58 10.62 9.38
CA LYS A 69 12.97 10.89 9.78
C LYS A 69 13.42 12.33 9.54
N ALA A 70 12.55 13.17 8.99
CA ALA A 70 12.79 14.60 8.80
C ALA A 70 12.40 15.42 10.04
N GLU A 71 12.87 15.01 11.22
CA GLU A 71 13.17 15.94 12.31
C GLU A 71 14.67 15.79 12.63
N PRO A 72 15.46 16.82 12.32
CA PRO A 72 15.96 17.62 13.43
C PRO A 72 15.88 19.11 13.10
N SER A 73 15.02 19.84 13.82
CA SER A 73 15.15 21.28 14.11
C SER A 73 13.82 21.77 14.72
N SER A 74 13.73 22.36 15.92
CA SER A 74 14.74 23.09 16.72
C SER A 74 14.39 23.04 18.22
#